data_AF-A0A1F8PB09-F1
#
_entry.id   AF-A0A1F8PB09-F1
#
_cell.length_a   1.000
_cell.length_b   1.000
_cell.length_c   1.000
_cell.angle_alpha   90.00
_cell.angle_beta   90.00
_cell.angle_gamma   90.00
#
_symmetry.space_group_name_H-M   'P 1'
#
loop_
_entity.id
_entity.type
_entity.pdbx_description
1 polymer ?
#
loop_
_entity_poly.entity_id
_entity_poly.type
_entity_poly.pdbx_seq_one_letter_code
_entity_poly.pdbx_strand_id
1 'polypeptide(L)' 'MKGNRGLIASIVAFAVYGGILTGVIAFLVAIILLINDDPLSAAISFVAAGSSFGFLANALIRN' A
#
# COMPACT_ATOMS: atom_id res chain seq x y z
N MET A 1 9.01 23.79 18.14
CA MET A 1 8.32 23.25 16.94
C MET A 1 9.11 22.18 16.16
N LYS A 2 10.31 21.74 16.57
CA LYS A 2 11.09 20.72 15.83
C LYS A 2 10.59 19.28 15.99
N GLY A 3 9.90 18.94 17.09
CA GLY A 3 9.41 17.59 17.37
C GLY A 3 8.35 17.07 16.38
N ASN A 4 7.42 17.91 15.93
CA ASN A 4 6.37 17.50 14.97
C ASN A 4 6.93 17.15 13.59
N ARG A 5 8.03 17.77 13.16
CA ARG A 5 8.60 17.54 11.82
C ARG A 5 9.22 16.15 11.71
N GLY A 6 9.90 15.69 12.76
CA GLY A 6 10.47 14.34 12.81
C GLY A 6 9.39 13.26 12.83
N LEU A 7 8.31 13.45 13.59
CA LEU A 7 7.18 12.52 13.63
C LEU A 7 6.50 12.40 12.26
N ILE A 8 6.23 13.51 11.58
CA ILE A 8 5.60 13.52 10.25
C ILE A 8 6.49 12.80 9.23
N ALA A 9 7.79 13.06 9.23
CA ALA A 9 8.73 12.38 8.34
C ALA A 9 8.75 10.85 8.55
N SER A 10 8.70 10.39 9.81
CA SER A 10 8.63 8.96 10.11
C SER A 10 7.32 8.32 9.65
N ILE A 11 6.18 9.00 9.79
CA ILE A 11 4.87 8.52 9.30
C ILE A 11 4.87 8.41 7.78
N VAL A 12 5.41 9.43 7.09
CA VAL A 12 5.53 9.44 5.62
C VAL A 12 6.45 8.30 5.16
N ALA A 13 7.61 8.13 5.79
CA ALA A 13 8.52 7.02 5.47
C ALA A 13 7.86 5.65 5.68
N PHE A 14 7.17 5.46 6.81
CA PHE A 14 6.43 4.21 7.07
C PHE A 14 5.34 3.94 6.02
N ALA A 15 4.59 4.96 5.63
CA ALA A 15 3.56 4.84 4.60
C ALA A 15 4.17 4.52 3.21
N VAL A 16 5.36 5.06 2.89
CA VAL A 16 6.06 4.76 1.64
C VAL A 16 6.53 3.30 1.62
N TYR A 17 7.33 2.88 2.61
CA TYR A 17 7.88 1.52 2.62
C TYR A 17 6.79 0.46 2.85
N GLY A 18 5.87 0.72 3.78
CA GLY A 18 4.75 -0.17 4.07
C GLY A 18 3.76 -0.27 2.92
N GLY A 19 3.47 0.85 2.24
CA GLY A 19 2.59 0.91 1.07
C GLY A 19 3.15 0.15 -0.14
N ILE A 20 4.46 0.27 -0.42
CA ILE A 20 5.12 -0.50 -1.47
C ILE A 20 5.06 -1.99 -1.16
N LEU A 21 5.52 -2.40 0.03
CA LEU A 21 5.63 -3.81 0.38
C LEU A 21 4.26 -4.50 0.40
N THR A 22 3.29 -3.90 1.11
CA THR A 22 1.93 -4.43 1.22
C THR A 22 1.21 -4.40 -0.12
N GLY A 23 1.36 -3.32 -0.89
CA GLY A 23 0.73 -3.17 -2.20
C GLY A 23 1.20 -4.21 -3.21
N VAL A 24 2.52 -4.44 -3.29
CA VAL A 24 3.10 -5.45 -4.19
C VAL A 24 2.68 -6.86 -3.80
N ILE A 25 2.74 -7.20 -2.51
CA ILE A 25 2.33 -8.54 -2.03
C ILE A 25 0.85 -8.78 -2.33
N ALA A 26 -0.03 -7.82 -2.00
CA ALA A 26 -1.46 -7.94 -2.26
C ALA A 26 -1.78 -8.07 -3.76
N PHE A 27 -1.05 -7.35 -4.61
CA PHE A 27 -1.20 -7.44 -6.07
C PHE A 27 -0.79 -8.82 -6.61
N LEU A 28 0.35 -9.37 -6.15
CA LEU A 28 0.79 -10.71 -6.53
C LEU A 28 -0.19 -11.79 -6.08
N VAL A 29 -0.69 -11.69 -4.83
CA VAL A 29 -1.72 -12.59 -4.30
C VAL A 29 -2.99 -12.52 -5.14
N ALA A 30 -3.43 -11.31 -5.53
CA ALA A 30 -4.60 -11.13 -6.38
C ALA A 30 -4.46 -11.85 -7.73
N ILE A 31 -3.28 -11.78 -8.37
CA ILE A 31 -3.01 -12.48 -9.62
C ILE A 31 -3.08 -14.00 -9.42
N ILE A 32 -2.46 -14.53 -8.37
CA ILE A 32 -2.48 -15.97 -8.08
C ILE A 32 -3.92 -16.45 -7.85
N LEU A 33 -4.72 -15.71 -7.10
CA LEU A 33 -6.13 -16.05 -6.84
C LEU A 33 -6.97 -16.01 -8.11
N LEU A 34 -6.71 -15.04 -9.01
CA LEU A 34 -7.41 -14.96 -10.29
C LEU A 34 -7.07 -16.15 -11.21
N ILE A 35 -5.81 -16.62 -11.19
CA ILE A 35 -5.38 -17.83 -11.93
C ILE A 35 -6.03 -19.09 -11.35
N ASN A 36 -6.33 -19.10 -10.05
CA ASN A 36 -6.97 -20.23 -9.36
C ASN A 36 -8.51 -20.17 -9.40
N ASP A 37 -9.11 -19.37 -10.30
CA ASP A 37 -10.56 -19.19 -10.44
C ASP A 37 -11.29 -18.73 -9.16
N ASP A 38 -10.62 -17.95 -8.28
CA ASP A 38 -11.24 -17.29 -7.13
C ASP A 38 -11.31 -15.76 -7.33
N PRO A 39 -12.29 -15.27 -8.13
CA PRO A 39 -12.37 -13.86 -8.49
C PRO A 39 -12.79 -12.96 -7.32
N LEU A 40 -13.52 -13.47 -6.33
CA LEU A 40 -13.96 -12.68 -5.18
C LEU A 40 -12.77 -12.33 -4.28
N SER A 41 -11.97 -13.33 -3.91
CA SER A 41 -10.77 -13.11 -3.10
C SER A 41 -9.74 -12.28 -3.86
N ALA A 42 -9.58 -12.52 -5.17
CA ALA A 42 -8.73 -11.71 -6.03
C ALA A 42 -9.15 -10.22 -6.04
N ALA A 43 -10.45 -9.94 -6.17
CA ALA A 43 -10.97 -8.58 -6.12
C ALA A 43 -10.66 -7.88 -4.79
N ILE A 44 -10.83 -8.57 -3.66
CA ILE A 44 -10.48 -8.04 -2.33
C ILE A 44 -8.98 -7.73 -2.25
N SER A 45 -8.12 -8.62 -2.75
CA SER A 45 -6.67 -8.40 -2.80
C SER A 45 -6.28 -7.23 -3.72
N PHE A 46 -6.95 -7.05 -4.86
CA PHE A 46 -6.73 -5.88 -5.72
C PHE A 46 -7.15 -4.56 -5.05
N VAL A 47 -8.27 -4.55 -4.32
CA VAL A 47 -8.67 -3.37 -3.54
C VAL A 47 -7.63 -3.05 -2.48
N ALA A 48 -7.14 -4.05 -1.75
CA ALA A 48 -6.08 -3.85 -0.74
C ALA A 48 -4.77 -3.32 -1.35
N ALA A 49 -4.39 -3.83 -2.53
CA ALA A 49 -3.24 -3.33 -3.29
C ALA A 49 -3.44 -1.87 -3.70
N GLY A 50 -4.61 -1.55 -4.28
CA GLY A 50 -4.98 -0.20 -4.69
C GLY A 50 -4.97 0.80 -3.53
N SER A 51 -5.54 0.43 -2.37
CA SER A 51 -5.49 1.26 -1.16
C SER A 51 -4.06 1.50 -0.68
N SER A 52 -3.20 0.47 -0.69
CA SER A 52 -1.79 0.60 -0.30
C SER A 52 -1.02 1.54 -1.24
N PHE A 53 -1.23 1.42 -2.55
CA PHE A 53 -0.64 2.34 -3.53
C PHE A 53 -1.21 3.76 -3.41
N GLY A 54 -2.50 3.91 -3.03
CA GLY A 54 -3.09 5.21 -2.74
C GLY A 54 -2.45 5.90 -1.53
N PHE A 55 -2.19 5.16 -0.44
CA PHE A 55 -1.46 5.69 0.72
C PHE A 55 -0.02 6.06 0.37
N LEU A 56 0.66 5.22 -0.41
CA LEU A 56 1.98 5.50 -0.97
C LEU A 56 1.98 6.79 -1.80
N ALA A 57 1.07 6.92 -2.75
CA ALA A 57 0.97 8.10 -3.62
C ALA A 57 0.74 9.38 -2.80
N ASN A 58 -0.17 9.33 -1.82
CA ASN A 58 -0.39 10.47 -0.91
C ASN A 58 0.85 10.77 -0.04
N ALA A 59 1.59 9.75 0.40
CA ALA A 59 2.83 9.95 1.16
C ALA A 59 3.91 10.60 0.30
N LEU A 60 4.07 10.17 -0.96
CA LEU A 60 5.03 10.74 -1.91
C LEU A 60 4.71 12.19 -2.29
N ILE A 61 3.42 12.55 -2.44
CA ILE A 61 2.99 13.94 -2.73
C ILE A 61 3.27 14.87 -1.53
N ARG A 62 3.23 14.34 -0.31
CA ARG A 62 3.42 15.11 0.93
C ARG A 62 4.87 15.19 1.40
N ASN A 63 5.78 14.47 0.74
CA ASN A 63 7.22 14.45 1.03
C ASN A 63 7.94 15.49 0.16
#